data_AF-A0A4Q5Z2C8-F1
#
_entry.id   AF-A0A4Q5Z2C8-F1
#
_cell.length_a   1.000
_cell.length_b   1.000
_cell.length_c   1.000
_cell.angle_alpha   90.00
_cell.angle_beta   90.00
_cell.angle_gamma   90.00
#
_symmetry.space_group_name_H-M   'P 1'
#
loop_
_entity.id
_entity.type
_entity.pdbx_description
1 polymer ?
#
loop_
_entity_poly.entity_id
_entity_poly.type
_entity_poly.pdbx_seq_one_letter_code
_entity_poly.pdbx_strand_id
1 'polypeptide(L)'
;LQTAVEPFIIESIEKQLSFPVDNSACLCIGGEKNFKYLSGLNKKYRWFAEIIPLPHPRFVMQYRRKQIAPFIQMYLDAIKK
;
A
#
# COMPACT_ATOMS: atom_id res chain seq x y z
N LEU A 1 -9.00 17.92 -6.65
CA LEU A 1 -8.36 17.58 -5.36
C LEU A 1 -7.15 16.67 -5.54
N GLN A 2 -7.30 15.45 -6.10
CA GLN A 2 -6.16 14.53 -6.32
C GLN A 2 -4.98 15.17 -7.08
N THR A 3 -5.24 15.85 -8.19
CA THR A 3 -4.17 16.51 -8.99
C THR A 3 -3.43 17.61 -8.23
N ALA A 4 -4.10 18.28 -7.29
CA ALA A 4 -3.50 19.36 -6.52
C ALA A 4 -2.54 18.84 -5.44
N VAL A 5 -2.77 17.63 -4.93
CA VAL A 5 -1.93 17.01 -3.89
C VAL A 5 -0.92 16.01 -4.43
N GLU A 6 -1.01 15.64 -5.71
CA GLU A 6 -0.08 14.70 -6.35
C GLU A 6 1.40 15.10 -6.19
N PRO A 7 1.81 16.37 -6.40
CA PRO A 7 3.20 16.77 -6.18
C PRO A 7 3.67 16.50 -4.74
N PHE A 8 2.81 16.76 -3.76
CA PHE A 8 3.10 16.52 -2.36
C PHE A 8 3.17 15.02 -2.02
N ILE A 9 2.33 14.19 -2.66
CA ILE A 9 2.38 12.73 -2.49
C ILE A 9 3.71 12.18 -3.02
N ILE A 10 4.12 12.60 -4.21
CA ILE A 10 5.39 12.20 -4.84
C ILE A 10 6.56 12.58 -3.92
N GLU A 11 6.63 13.84 -3.50
CA GLU A 11 7.68 14.32 -2.59
C GLU A 11 7.71 13.54 -1.28
N SER A 12 6.55 13.22 -0.72
CA SER A 12 6.45 12.45 0.53
C SER A 12 6.96 11.02 0.38
N ILE A 13 6.63 10.35 -0.73
CA ILE A 13 7.12 8.99 -1.01
C ILE A 13 8.62 9.00 -1.22
N GLU A 14 9.16 9.93 -2.01
CA GLU A 14 10.60 10.04 -2.23
C GLU A 14 11.37 10.32 -0.92
N LYS A 15 10.82 11.15 -0.03
CA LYS A 15 11.39 11.34 1.31
C LYS A 15 11.37 10.05 2.13
N GLN A 16 10.30 9.26 2.07
CA GLN A 16 10.25 7.97 2.78
C GLN A 16 11.24 6.95 2.21
N LEU A 17 11.46 6.95 0.90
CA LEU A 17 12.44 6.10 0.22
C LEU A 17 13.89 6.52 0.52
N SER A 18 14.12 7.71 1.05
CA SER A 18 15.45 8.13 1.54
C SER A 18 15.86 7.43 2.83
N PHE A 19 14.92 6.80 3.54
CA PHE A 19 15.21 5.97 4.71
C PHE A 19 15.79 4.62 4.28
N PRO A 20 16.49 3.90 5.18
CA PRO A 20 16.95 2.53 4.93
C PRO A 20 15.76 1.56 4.98
N VAL A 21 14.95 1.55 3.92
CA VAL A 21 13.78 0.69 3.75
C VAL A 21 14.01 -0.28 2.60
N ASP A 22 13.48 -1.49 2.73
CA ASP A 22 13.43 -2.41 1.60
C ASP A 22 12.36 -1.96 0.60
N ASN A 23 12.76 -1.79 -0.66
CA ASN A 23 11.91 -1.40 -1.77
C ASN A 23 11.58 -2.57 -2.72
N SER A 24 11.92 -3.80 -2.33
CA SER A 24 11.53 -5.01 -3.04
C SER A 24 10.00 -5.14 -3.16
N ALA A 25 9.27 -4.87 -2.09
CA ALA A 25 7.82 -4.96 -2.05
C ALA A 25 7.18 -3.81 -1.24
N CYS A 26 6.11 -3.24 -1.78
CA CYS A 26 5.28 -2.27 -1.07
C CYS A 26 3.92 -2.88 -0.72
N LEU A 27 3.61 -2.97 0.57
CA LEU A 27 2.31 -3.40 1.06
C LEU A 27 1.30 -2.24 0.98
N CYS A 28 0.42 -2.27 -0.02
CA CYS A 28 -0.60 -1.25 -0.21
C CYS A 28 -1.86 -1.58 0.60
N ILE A 29 -1.97 -0.95 1.76
CA ILE A 29 -3.14 -1.09 2.63
C ILE A 29 -4.27 -0.20 2.11
N GLY A 30 -5.28 -0.80 1.50
CA GLY A 30 -6.34 -0.01 0.87
C GLY A 30 -7.17 -0.79 -0.13
N GLY A 31 -8.34 -0.24 -0.47
CA GLY A 31 -9.15 -0.79 -1.56
C GLY A 31 -8.54 -0.52 -2.94
N GLU A 32 -9.22 -1.01 -3.97
CA GLU A 32 -8.75 -0.97 -5.37
C GLU A 32 -8.29 0.41 -5.85
N LYS A 33 -8.93 1.50 -5.39
CA LYS A 33 -8.57 2.86 -5.80
C LYS A 33 -7.15 3.22 -5.38
N ASN A 34 -6.74 2.85 -4.17
CA ASN A 34 -5.38 3.14 -3.67
C ASN A 34 -4.35 2.32 -4.43
N PHE A 35 -4.63 1.03 -4.61
CA PHE A 35 -3.77 0.13 -5.39
C PHE A 35 -3.59 0.61 -6.82
N LYS A 36 -4.67 0.98 -7.52
CA LYS A 36 -4.62 1.51 -8.89
C LYS A 36 -3.81 2.80 -8.97
N TYR A 37 -4.01 3.72 -8.03
CA TYR A 37 -3.29 4.99 -7.99
C TYR A 37 -1.79 4.79 -7.74
N LEU A 38 -1.42 4.06 -6.68
CA LEU A 38 -0.03 3.80 -6.34
C LEU A 38 0.68 2.99 -7.43
N SER A 39 0.00 2.00 -8.03
CA SER A 39 0.54 1.25 -9.17
C SER A 39 0.76 2.13 -10.39
N GLY A 40 -0.12 3.11 -10.63
CA GLY A 40 0.05 4.10 -11.69
C GLY A 40 1.29 4.96 -11.50
N LEU A 41 1.53 5.45 -10.27
CA LEU A 41 2.74 6.20 -9.94
C LEU A 41 3.99 5.32 -10.00
N ASN A 42 3.93 4.11 -9.45
CA ASN A 42 5.07 3.19 -9.45
C ASN A 42 5.49 2.76 -10.87
N LYS A 43 4.56 2.70 -11.83
CA LYS A 43 4.91 2.51 -13.25
C LYS A 43 5.76 3.65 -13.81
N LYS A 44 5.54 4.88 -13.34
CA LYS A 44 6.27 6.08 -13.78
C LYS A 44 7.62 6.20 -13.08
N TYR A 45 7.63 6.05 -11.75
CA TYR A 45 8.79 6.35 -10.91
C TYR A 45 9.61 5.14 -10.48
N ARG A 46 9.06 3.92 -10.64
CA ARG A 46 9.71 2.64 -10.30
C ARG A 46 10.27 2.60 -8.87
N TRP A 47 9.49 3.11 -7.92
CA TRP A 47 9.85 3.14 -6.50
C TRP A 47 10.00 1.75 -5.88
N PHE A 48 9.13 0.81 -6.27
CA PHE A 48 9.06 -0.54 -5.70
C PHE A 48 9.05 -1.60 -6.81
N ALA A 49 9.65 -2.77 -6.56
CA ALA A 49 9.63 -3.86 -7.55
C ALA A 49 8.24 -4.52 -7.64
N GLU A 50 7.57 -4.73 -6.52
CA GLU A 50 6.20 -5.26 -6.45
C GLU A 50 5.31 -4.38 -5.54
N ILE A 51 4.02 -4.25 -5.88
CA ILE A 51 3.01 -3.69 -4.98
C ILE A 51 2.00 -4.78 -4.64
N ILE A 52 1.83 -5.06 -3.36
CA ILE A 52 0.96 -6.12 -2.86
C ILE A 52 -0.27 -5.46 -2.20
N PRO A 53 -1.49 -5.62 -2.74
CA PRO A 53 -2.68 -5.04 -2.14
C PRO A 53 -3.13 -5.82 -0.90
N LEU A 54 -3.44 -5.11 0.18
CA LEU A 54 -3.98 -5.68 1.42
C LEU A 54 -5.30 -5.00 1.86
N PRO A 55 -6.29 -5.75 2.36
CA PRO A 55 -7.57 -5.20 2.80
C PRO A 55 -7.42 -4.22 3.97
N HIS A 56 -7.87 -2.97 3.80
CA HIS A 56 -7.72 -1.95 4.84
C HIS A 56 -8.33 -2.38 6.21
N PRO A 57 -7.61 -2.22 7.35
CA PRO A 57 -8.09 -2.66 8.67
C PRO A 57 -9.47 -2.11 9.04
N ARG A 58 -9.76 -0.83 8.74
CA ARG A 58 -11.10 -0.24 8.86
C ARG A 58 -12.19 -1.10 8.18
N PHE A 59 -11.97 -1.56 6.95
CA PHE A 59 -12.95 -2.40 6.24
C PHE A 59 -13.13 -3.75 6.95
N VAL A 60 -12.03 -4.38 7.36
CA VAL A 60 -12.07 -5.65 8.09
C VAL A 60 -12.86 -5.49 9.39
N MET A 61 -12.55 -4.48 10.18
CA MET A 61 -13.19 -4.24 11.48
C MET A 61 -14.66 -3.84 11.36
N GLN A 62 -15.03 -3.08 10.33
CA GLN A 62 -16.42 -2.61 10.16
C GLN A 62 -17.34 -3.68 9.57
N TYR A 63 -16.88 -4.44 8.57
CA TYR A 63 -17.75 -5.31 7.78
C TYR A 63 -17.43 -6.81 7.91
N ARG A 64 -16.20 -7.16 8.33
CA ARG A 64 -15.71 -8.54 8.36
C ARG A 64 -15.15 -8.94 9.73
N ARG A 65 -15.63 -8.32 10.80
CA ARG A 65 -15.14 -8.54 12.18
C ARG A 65 -15.11 -10.01 12.60
N LYS A 66 -16.12 -10.80 12.22
CA LYS A 66 -16.18 -12.24 12.53
C LYS A 66 -15.10 -13.07 11.81
N GLN A 67 -14.48 -12.52 10.77
CA GLN A 67 -13.49 -13.16 9.91
C GLN A 67 -12.10 -12.52 10.10
N ILE A 68 -11.78 -11.91 11.24
CA ILE A 68 -10.49 -11.23 11.44
C ILE A 68 -9.29 -12.19 11.30
N ALA A 69 -9.38 -13.41 11.82
CA ALA A 69 -8.29 -14.37 11.82
C ALA A 69 -7.65 -14.62 10.43
N PRO A 70 -8.41 -14.92 9.35
CA PRO A 70 -7.83 -15.07 8.03
C PRO A 70 -7.22 -13.77 7.47
N PHE A 71 -7.72 -12.59 7.84
CA PHE A 71 -7.07 -11.33 7.44
C PHE A 71 -5.74 -11.13 8.17
N ILE A 72 -5.64 -11.48 9.45
CA ILE A 72 -4.36 -11.45 10.17
C ILE A 72 -3.35 -12.36 9.49
N GLN A 73 -3.76 -13.59 9.15
CA GLN A 73 -2.86 -14.53 8.46
C GLN A 73 -2.38 -13.97 7.12
N MET A 74 -3.29 -13.41 6.31
CA MET A 74 -2.95 -12.75 5.05
C MET A 74 -1.92 -11.62 5.21
N TYR A 75 -2.05 -10.82 6.26
CA TYR A 75 -1.07 -9.76 6.56
C TYR A 75 0.29 -10.33 6.97
N LEU A 76 0.31 -11.38 7.81
CA LEU A 76 1.56 -12.03 8.22
C LEU A 76 2.28 -12.70 7.05
N ASP A 77 1.54 -13.33 6.15
CA ASP A 77 2.10 -13.98 4.97
C ASP A 77 2.70 -12.95 4.00
N ALA A 78 2.07 -11.79 3.85
CA ALA A 78 2.58 -10.70 3.03
C ALA A 78 3.85 -10.05 3.59
N ILE A 79 4.04 -10.02 4.91
CA ILE A 79 5.23 -9.45 5.56
C ILE A 79 6.44 -10.40 5.50
N LYS A 80 6.19 -11.72 5.43
CA LYS A 80 7.26 -12.73 5.38
C LYS A 80 7.84 -12.95 3.98
N LYS A 81 7.21 -12.36 2.96
CA LYS A 81 7.62 -12.45 1.57
C LYS A 81 8.77 -11.49 1.31
#